data_AF-A0A8D0FTG8-F1
#
_entry.id   AF-A0A8D0FTG8-F1
#
_cell.length_a   1.000
_cell.length_b   1.000
_cell.length_c   1.000
_cell.angle_alpha   90.00
_cell.angle_beta   90.00
_cell.angle_gamma   90.00
#
_symmetry.space_group_name_H-M   'P 1'
#
loop_
_entity.id
_entity.type
_entity.pdbx_description
1 polymer ?
#
loop_
_entity_poly.entity_id
_entity_poly.type
_entity_poly.pdbx_seq_one_letter_code
_entity_poly.pdbx_strand_id
1 'polypeptide(L)'
;LTPSPPTMTAGALPVPRCLQPTSGMATLNQMHRQGRFKRPPPKLGATFGRPQIKGVVIKNLIRKPKKPNSANRKCARVRLSNGKEVVCFIPGEGHNLQEHHVVLVQGGRTQDLPGVKTLGRGLGALGEVW
;
A
#
# COMPACT_ATOMS: atom_id res chain seq x y z
N LEU A 1 -81.93 -10.31 -33.82
CA LEU A 1 -80.72 -11.04 -33.38
C LEU A 1 -79.56 -10.61 -34.27
N THR A 2 -78.80 -9.61 -33.84
CA THR A 2 -77.51 -9.24 -34.42
C THR A 2 -76.57 -8.90 -33.26
N PRO A 3 -75.35 -9.50 -33.19
CA PRO A 3 -74.49 -9.38 -32.03
C PRO A 3 -73.72 -8.05 -32.00
N SER A 4 -73.45 -7.58 -30.79
CA SER A 4 -72.63 -6.42 -30.43
C SER A 4 -71.15 -6.58 -30.77
N PRO A 5 -70.42 -5.49 -31.09
CA PRO A 5 -69.00 -5.56 -31.36
C PRO A 5 -68.17 -5.84 -30.09
N PRO A 6 -67.02 -6.54 -30.20
CA PRO A 6 -66.18 -6.88 -29.05
C PRO A 6 -65.37 -5.68 -28.56
N THR A 7 -65.36 -5.48 -27.24
CA THR A 7 -64.45 -4.58 -26.52
C THR A 7 -63.01 -5.01 -26.76
N MET A 8 -62.25 -4.21 -27.51
CA MET A 8 -60.80 -4.37 -27.63
C MET A 8 -60.16 -3.90 -26.32
N THR A 9 -59.79 -4.85 -25.45
CA THR A 9 -58.94 -4.59 -24.28
C THR A 9 -57.59 -4.08 -24.78
N ALA A 10 -57.28 -2.81 -24.53
CA ALA A 10 -55.97 -2.23 -24.79
C ALA A 10 -54.92 -2.88 -23.87
N GLY A 11 -54.28 -3.94 -24.37
CA GLY A 11 -53.09 -4.51 -23.75
C GLY A 11 -51.99 -3.46 -23.70
N ALA A 12 -51.57 -3.10 -22.48
CA ALA A 12 -50.47 -2.19 -22.23
C ALA A 12 -49.21 -2.67 -22.98
N LEU A 13 -48.73 -1.87 -23.91
CA LEU A 13 -47.43 -2.07 -24.54
C LEU A 13 -46.35 -2.03 -23.45
N PRO A 14 -45.33 -2.90 -23.51
CA PRO A 14 -44.22 -2.84 -22.57
C PRO A 14 -43.54 -1.47 -22.74
N VAL A 15 -43.57 -0.67 -21.69
CA VAL A 15 -42.78 0.56 -21.58
C VAL A 15 -41.35 0.23 -22.03
N PRO A 16 -40.78 0.95 -23.01
CA PRO A 16 -39.41 0.71 -23.39
C PRO A 16 -38.57 0.90 -22.12
N ARG A 17 -37.75 -0.11 -21.76
CA ARG A 17 -36.64 0.08 -20.82
C ARG A 17 -35.74 1.12 -21.46
N CYS A 18 -36.04 2.39 -21.22
CA CYS A 18 -35.22 3.52 -21.60
C CYS A 18 -33.83 3.26 -21.03
N LEU A 19 -32.89 3.01 -21.95
CA LEU A 19 -31.56 3.57 -21.97
C LEU A 19 -30.96 3.76 -20.58
N GLN A 20 -30.15 2.79 -20.17
CA GLN A 20 -29.17 3.00 -19.11
C GLN A 20 -28.46 4.34 -19.37
N PRO A 21 -28.42 5.26 -18.39
CA PRO A 21 -27.79 6.56 -18.60
C PRO A 21 -26.32 6.35 -18.95
N THR A 22 -25.95 6.76 -20.15
CA THR A 22 -24.57 6.88 -20.59
C THR A 22 -23.88 7.87 -19.66
N SER A 23 -22.89 7.39 -18.89
CA SER A 23 -21.82 8.16 -18.20
C SER A 23 -22.17 9.64 -17.97
N GLY A 24 -23.21 9.88 -17.17
CA GLY A 24 -23.88 11.18 -17.10
C GLY A 24 -23.15 12.18 -16.23
N MET A 25 -23.24 13.46 -16.61
CA MET A 25 -22.94 14.56 -15.70
C MET A 25 -23.75 14.41 -14.41
N ALA A 26 -23.08 14.54 -13.27
CA ALA A 26 -23.74 14.46 -11.97
C ALA A 26 -24.76 15.61 -11.84
N THR A 27 -25.98 15.29 -11.40
CA THR A 27 -27.01 16.32 -11.18
C THR A 27 -26.63 17.21 -10.00
N LEU A 28 -27.14 18.45 -9.98
CA LEU A 28 -26.87 19.39 -8.89
C LEU A 28 -27.27 18.82 -7.51
N ASN A 29 -28.36 18.04 -7.46
CA ASN A 29 -28.80 17.33 -6.26
C ASN A 29 -27.85 16.17 -5.87
N GLN A 30 -27.23 15.48 -6.83
CA GLN A 30 -26.22 14.46 -6.57
C GLN A 30 -24.94 15.08 -6.00
N MET A 31 -24.47 16.20 -6.57
CA MET A 31 -23.31 16.94 -6.05
C MET A 31 -23.58 17.54 -4.67
N HIS A 32 -24.77 18.08 -4.43
CA HIS A 32 -25.17 18.61 -3.12
C HIS A 32 -25.20 17.52 -2.03
N ARG A 33 -25.71 16.31 -2.36
CA ARG A 33 -25.73 15.16 -1.43
C ARG A 33 -24.36 14.54 -1.19
N GLN A 34 -23.51 14.43 -2.21
CA GLN A 34 -22.19 13.81 -2.10
C GLN A 34 -21.13 14.76 -1.53
N GLY A 35 -21.36 16.08 -1.63
CA GLY A 35 -20.41 17.09 -1.20
C GLY A 35 -19.14 17.12 -2.04
N ARG A 36 -18.13 17.86 -1.58
CA ARG A 36 -16.82 17.91 -2.26
C ARG A 36 -16.10 16.57 -2.08
N PHE A 37 -15.52 16.06 -3.16
CA PHE A 37 -14.65 14.88 -3.11
C PHE A 37 -13.47 15.13 -2.16
N LYS A 38 -13.46 14.43 -1.02
CA LYS A 38 -12.34 14.46 -0.07
C LYS A 38 -11.30 13.45 -0.52
N ARG A 39 -10.06 13.91 -0.74
CA ARG A 39 -8.94 13.01 -1.02
C ARG A 39 -8.72 12.08 0.18
N PRO A 40 -8.53 10.77 -0.02
CA PRO A 40 -8.21 9.87 1.08
C PRO A 40 -6.88 10.30 1.74
N PRO A 41 -6.74 10.14 3.06
CA PRO A 41 -5.50 10.47 3.74
C PRO A 41 -4.34 9.61 3.22
N PRO A 42 -3.11 10.15 3.19
CA PRO A 42 -1.94 9.39 2.76
C PRO A 42 -1.70 8.20 3.68
N LYS A 43 -1.37 7.03 3.10
CA LYS A 43 -1.07 5.82 3.87
C LYS A 43 0.30 5.98 4.53
N LEU A 44 0.36 5.68 5.83
CA LEU A 44 1.62 5.70 6.57
C LEU A 44 2.57 4.59 6.06
N GLY A 45 3.84 4.95 5.88
CA GLY A 45 4.89 4.02 5.47
C GLY A 45 5.37 3.10 6.59
N ALA A 46 6.43 2.33 6.32
CA ALA A 46 7.03 1.41 7.30
C ALA A 46 7.50 2.10 8.60
N THR A 47 7.81 3.40 8.51
CA THR A 47 8.29 4.23 9.63
C THR A 47 7.15 4.99 10.33
N PHE A 48 5.88 4.69 10.05
CA PHE A 48 4.71 5.28 10.72
C PHE A 48 4.73 6.82 10.77
N GLY A 49 5.20 7.48 9.70
CA GLY A 49 5.28 8.94 9.60
C GLY A 49 6.49 9.57 10.29
N ARG A 50 7.37 8.79 10.92
CA ARG A 50 8.64 9.26 11.48
C ARG A 50 9.76 9.20 10.42
N PRO A 51 10.77 10.08 10.49
CA PRO A 51 11.90 10.02 9.56
C PRO A 51 12.75 8.76 9.81
N GLN A 52 12.96 8.41 11.08
CA GLN A 52 13.81 7.30 11.50
C GLN A 52 13.27 6.67 12.79
N ILE A 53 13.51 5.38 12.99
CA ILE A 53 13.11 4.63 14.19
C ILE A 53 14.28 3.77 14.67
N LYS A 54 14.55 3.81 15.97
CA LYS A 54 15.53 2.92 16.61
C LYS A 54 14.99 1.49 16.69
N GLY A 55 15.85 0.51 16.43
CA GLY A 55 15.52 -0.89 16.56
C GLY A 55 16.70 -1.73 17.03
N VAL A 56 16.40 -2.96 17.43
CA VAL A 56 17.38 -3.97 17.85
C VAL A 56 17.39 -5.10 16.83
N VAL A 57 18.57 -5.51 16.39
CA VAL A 57 18.73 -6.62 15.44
C VAL A 57 18.39 -7.94 16.13
N ILE A 58 17.52 -8.71 15.51
CA ILE A 58 17.16 -10.07 15.95
C ILE A 58 18.10 -11.07 15.27
N LYS A 59 18.20 -11.00 13.94
CA LYS A 59 19.05 -11.91 13.15
C LYS A 59 19.46 -11.34 11.81
N ASN A 60 20.62 -11.74 11.34
CA ASN A 60 21.16 -11.35 10.05
C ASN A 60 20.72 -12.36 8.98
N LEU A 61 20.35 -11.87 7.80
CA LEU A 61 19.83 -12.72 6.73
C LEU A 61 20.27 -12.22 5.36
N ILE A 62 20.61 -13.14 4.47
CA ILE A 62 20.97 -12.81 3.10
C ILE A 62 19.78 -13.14 2.22
N ARG A 63 19.30 -12.16 1.44
CA ARG A 63 18.20 -12.36 0.48
C ARG A 63 18.69 -12.18 -0.95
N LYS A 64 18.18 -13.02 -1.84
CA LYS A 64 18.37 -12.88 -3.29
C LYS A 64 17.34 -11.89 -3.84
N PRO A 65 17.73 -11.00 -4.76
CA PRO A 65 16.84 -10.04 -5.39
C PRO A 65 15.89 -10.73 -6.38
N LYS A 66 14.90 -9.97 -6.86
CA LYS A 66 14.06 -10.42 -7.98
C LYS A 66 14.92 -10.54 -9.26
N LYS A 67 14.69 -11.59 -10.05
CA LYS A 67 15.20 -11.71 -11.43
C LYS A 67 14.79 -10.42 -12.18
N PRO A 68 15.69 -9.67 -12.84
CA PRO A 68 16.88 -10.06 -13.62
C PRO A 68 18.23 -10.06 -12.85
N ASN A 69 18.25 -9.58 -11.61
CA ASN A 69 19.50 -9.39 -10.87
C ASN A 69 19.86 -10.67 -10.09
N SER A 70 21.16 -10.94 -9.91
CA SER A 70 21.68 -12.15 -9.25
C SER A 70 22.75 -11.83 -8.20
N ALA A 71 22.45 -10.95 -7.24
CA ALA A 71 23.37 -10.59 -6.17
C ALA A 71 22.95 -11.18 -4.80
N ASN A 72 23.87 -11.23 -3.85
CA ASN A 72 23.55 -11.50 -2.44
C ASN A 72 23.33 -10.16 -1.73
N ARG A 73 22.09 -9.87 -1.32
CA ARG A 73 21.80 -8.64 -0.57
C ARG A 73 21.81 -8.93 0.92
N LYS A 74 22.68 -8.20 1.61
CA LYS A 74 22.85 -8.20 3.05
C LYS A 74 21.63 -7.53 3.71
N CYS A 75 20.88 -8.27 4.52
CA CYS A 75 19.69 -7.79 5.20
C CYS A 75 19.71 -8.21 6.69
N ALA A 76 18.85 -7.61 7.49
CA ALA A 76 18.64 -8.02 8.88
C ALA A 76 17.15 -7.98 9.25
N ARG A 77 16.74 -8.86 10.17
CA ARG A 77 15.46 -8.75 10.89
C ARG A 77 15.69 -7.88 12.11
N VAL A 78 14.91 -6.82 12.22
CA VAL A 78 15.02 -5.82 13.28
C VAL A 78 13.68 -5.67 13.98
N ARG A 79 13.72 -5.64 15.30
CA ARG A 79 12.58 -5.26 16.14
C ARG A 79 12.63 -3.76 16.36
N LEU A 80 11.64 -3.04 15.84
CA LEU A 80 11.52 -1.60 16.05
C LEU A 80 11.09 -1.30 17.48
N SER A 81 11.35 -0.09 17.96
CA SER A 81 10.81 0.41 19.23
C SER A 81 9.28 0.33 19.32
N ASN A 82 8.60 0.30 18.18
CA ASN A 82 7.14 0.16 18.07
C ASN A 82 6.66 -1.29 18.27
N GLY A 83 7.56 -2.23 18.59
CA GLY A 83 7.26 -3.65 18.80
C GLY A 83 7.10 -4.48 17.52
N LYS A 84 7.09 -3.84 16.35
CA LYS A 84 6.95 -4.52 15.05
C LYS A 84 8.29 -5.05 14.56
N GLU A 85 8.26 -6.24 13.97
CA GLU A 85 9.41 -6.84 13.30
C GLU A 85 9.41 -6.46 11.82
N VAL A 86 10.53 -5.95 11.35
CA VAL A 86 10.73 -5.57 9.94
C VAL A 86 12.03 -6.13 9.41
N VAL A 87 12.11 -6.31 8.10
CA VAL A 87 13.35 -6.66 7.42
C VAL A 87 13.95 -5.40 6.83
N CYS A 88 15.15 -5.06 7.26
CA CYS A 88 15.90 -3.93 6.73
C CYS A 88 17.01 -4.39 5.78
N PHE A 89 17.27 -3.55 4.77
CA PHE A 89 18.44 -3.66 3.91
C PHE A 89 19.59 -2.85 4.54
N ILE A 90 20.80 -3.41 4.52
CA ILE A 90 22.01 -2.76 5.03
C ILE A 90 22.80 -2.26 3.81
N PRO A 91 22.90 -0.94 3.58
CA PRO A 91 23.76 -0.38 2.54
C PRO A 91 25.24 -0.55 2.94
N GLY A 92 26.14 -0.49 1.95
CA GLY A 92 27.58 -0.60 2.17
C GLY A 92 28.15 -2.02 2.07
N GLU A 93 29.47 -2.10 2.02
CA GLU A 93 30.24 -3.33 1.97
C GLU A 93 30.78 -3.66 3.37
N GLY A 94 30.86 -4.95 3.73
CA GLY A 94 31.54 -5.34 4.98
C GLY A 94 30.82 -5.03 6.32
N HIS A 95 29.49 -5.03 6.40
CA HIS A 95 28.82 -4.84 7.69
C HIS A 95 29.20 -5.92 8.74
N ASN A 96 29.51 -5.51 9.97
CA ASN A 96 29.76 -6.38 11.14
C ASN A 96 28.62 -6.28 12.17
N LEU A 97 27.37 -6.36 11.70
CA LEU A 97 26.21 -6.38 12.59
C LEU A 97 26.13 -7.74 13.27
N GLN A 98 25.97 -7.74 14.58
CA GLN A 98 25.67 -8.93 15.36
C GLN A 98 24.23 -8.87 15.88
N GLU A 99 23.78 -9.97 16.46
CA GLU A 99 22.50 -10.01 17.17
C GLU A 99 22.54 -9.01 18.34
N HIS A 100 21.40 -8.42 18.68
CA HIS A 100 21.23 -7.41 19.73
C HIS A 100 21.90 -6.05 19.49
N HIS A 101 22.59 -5.85 18.37
CA HIS A 101 23.08 -4.52 18.02
C HIS A 101 21.92 -3.54 17.81
N VAL A 102 22.15 -2.29 18.23
CA VAL A 102 21.22 -1.18 18.06
C VAL A 102 21.43 -0.57 16.68
N VAL A 103 20.34 -0.37 15.95
CA VAL A 103 20.35 0.20 14.59
C VAL A 103 19.29 1.26 14.42
N LEU A 104 19.50 2.14 13.45
CA LEU A 104 18.55 3.17 13.07
C LEU A 104 17.96 2.86 11.71
N VAL A 105 16.64 2.76 11.70
CA VAL A 105 15.88 2.33 10.54
C VAL A 105 15.21 3.54 9.92
N GLN A 106 15.55 3.83 8.66
CA GLN A 106 14.93 4.86 7.86
C GLN A 106 13.91 4.25 6.90
N GLY A 107 12.88 5.02 6.56
CA GLY A 107 11.94 4.62 5.51
C GLY A 107 12.63 4.65 4.14
N GLY A 108 12.45 3.61 3.32
CA GLY A 108 13.02 3.57 1.98
C GLY A 108 12.80 2.23 1.32
N ARG A 109 12.42 2.21 0.03
CA ARG A 109 12.19 0.96 -0.68
C ARG A 109 13.45 0.53 -1.42
N THR A 110 13.96 -0.65 -1.12
CA THR A 110 14.99 -1.28 -1.95
C THR A 110 14.30 -1.84 -3.19
N GLN A 111 14.69 -1.36 -4.37
CA GLN A 111 14.03 -1.72 -5.64
C GLN A 111 14.14 -3.22 -5.94
N ASP A 112 15.25 -3.84 -5.54
CA ASP A 112 15.57 -5.24 -5.83
C ASP A 112 14.81 -6.25 -4.97
N LEU A 113 14.47 -5.91 -3.73
CA LEU A 113 14.00 -6.85 -2.72
C LEU A 113 12.51 -6.63 -2.44
N PRO A 114 11.63 -7.60 -2.76
CA PRO A 114 10.23 -7.50 -2.41
C PRO A 114 10.06 -7.53 -0.88
N GLY A 115 9.26 -6.60 -0.36
CA GLY A 115 8.94 -6.53 1.07
C GLY A 115 9.98 -5.84 1.96
N VAL A 116 11.14 -5.44 1.41
CA VAL A 116 12.14 -4.66 2.15
C VAL A 116 11.89 -3.17 1.92
N LYS A 117 11.22 -2.57 2.90
CA LYS A 117 10.72 -1.18 2.85
C LYS A 117 11.50 -0.23 3.77
N THR A 118 12.60 -0.72 4.35
CA THR A 118 13.37 0.04 5.31
C THR A 118 14.87 -0.10 5.05
N LEU A 119 15.54 1.04 5.02
CA LEU A 119 17.00 1.13 4.98
C LEU A 119 17.49 1.13 6.44
N GLY A 120 18.26 0.13 6.83
CA GLY A 120 18.94 0.14 8.13
C GLY A 120 20.28 0.84 7.98
N ARG A 121 20.52 1.91 8.73
CA ARG A 121 21.85 2.47 8.95
C ARG A 121 22.32 2.00 10.33
N GLY A 122 23.53 1.48 10.43
CA GLY A 122 24.12 1.16 11.72
C GLY A 122 24.33 2.45 12.51
N LEU A 123 23.94 2.48 13.79
CA LEU A 123 24.56 3.41 14.73
C LEU A 123 25.64 2.60 15.43
N GLY A 124 26.90 2.81 15.07
CA GLY A 124 28.01 2.29 15.86
C GLY A 124 27.98 2.86 17.28
N ALA A 125 28.67 2.20 18.22
CA ALA A 125 28.83 2.69 19.60
C ALA A 125 29.48 4.10 19.69
N LEU A 126 30.09 4.57 18.60
CA LEU A 126 30.69 5.90 18.44
C LEU A 126 29.86 6.88 17.59
N GLY A 127 28.60 6.55 17.28
CA GLY A 127 27.76 7.40 16.42
C GLY A 127 28.12 7.32 14.93
N GLU A 128 29.06 6.46 14.54
CA GLU A 128 29.42 6.26 13.15
C GLU A 128 28.31 5.53 12.38
N VAL A 129 27.99 6.11 11.23
CA VAL A 129 27.01 5.61 10.28
C VAL A 129 27.76 4.83 9.21
N TRP A 130 27.60 3.50 9.21
CA TRP A 130 28.11 2.62 8.15
C TRP A 130 26.99 2.38 7.13
#